data_AF-A0A1B1BJQ4-F1
#
_entry.id   AF-A0A1B1BJQ4-F1
#
_cell.length_a   1.000
_cell.length_b   1.000
_cell.length_c   1.000
_cell.angle_alpha   90.00
_cell.angle_beta   90.00
_cell.angle_gamma   90.00
#
_symmetry.space_group_name_H-M   'P 1'
#
loop_
_entity.id
_entity.type
_entity.pdbx_description
1 polymer ?
#
loop_
_entity_poly.entity_id
_entity_poly.type
_entity_poly.pdbx_seq_one_letter_code
_entity_poly.pdbx_strand_id
1 'polypeptide(L)'
;MTRPERAQASPDTSPRAANPALPDPAAAGSEHTKVYDVVIVGGGAAGLSAAVVLGRARRSVLVIDAGEPRNAPAQGVHGFLTRDGLSPAELVRLGRAEAQAYGAQILSGRAADARRTDAGLEVVLEDGTRATGRRLLVATGLVDALPEVPGLQDRWGIDVLHCPYCHGWEVRDQAIGILGTSPRSVHQALLFRQWSDNVTLFLHTEMLDADGALSTDHGPTDAEWEQLAARGIGVAIGPVDALEVTDDALTGVRLAGGHSIPIQALVVATGLNARAGFLDGLGVEATAHPLGVGTHLDADATGQVLSGGSVVPGLWTAGNATNPMAQVMVAAAAGISVAAAINSHLIGDEVESAVAAYRRPFSVAAEAGNARRLLGDRRHGLPTDVRDDGGATSESGTTRESVTTDQTGLTR
;
A
#
# COMPACT_ATOMS: atom_id res chain seq x y z
N MET A 1 -34.25 49.79 -25.95
CA MET A 1 -32.78 49.67 -25.90
C MET A 1 -32.42 48.20 -25.96
N THR A 2 -31.64 47.88 -26.98
CA THR A 2 -31.29 46.55 -27.49
C THR A 2 -29.99 46.03 -26.86
N ARG A 3 -29.94 44.70 -26.73
CA ARG A 3 -28.96 43.71 -26.23
C ARG A 3 -27.44 44.00 -26.47
N PRO A 4 -26.52 43.30 -25.77
CA PRO A 4 -26.07 41.97 -26.27
C PRO A 4 -25.85 40.95 -25.13
N GLU A 5 -26.33 39.69 -25.17
CA GLU A 5 -25.97 38.55 -26.02
C GLU A 5 -24.48 38.17 -25.93
N ARG A 6 -24.13 37.38 -24.92
CA ARG A 6 -22.83 36.71 -24.79
C ARG A 6 -22.77 35.54 -25.77
N ALA A 7 -21.80 35.60 -26.68
CA ALA A 7 -21.43 34.51 -27.55
C ALA A 7 -20.93 33.30 -26.74
N GLN A 8 -21.48 32.13 -27.03
CA GLN A 8 -20.93 30.84 -26.63
C GLN A 8 -19.72 30.54 -27.55
N ALA A 9 -18.53 30.44 -26.96
CA ALA A 9 -17.37 29.92 -27.65
C ALA A 9 -17.46 28.38 -27.65
N SER A 10 -17.54 27.80 -28.83
CA SER A 10 -17.48 26.35 -29.06
C SER A 10 -16.05 25.85 -28.76
N PRO A 11 -15.85 24.74 -28.03
CA PRO A 11 -14.53 24.16 -27.87
C PRO A 11 -14.07 23.52 -29.19
N ASP A 12 -12.87 23.90 -29.62
CA ASP A 12 -12.15 23.37 -30.77
C ASP A 12 -11.93 21.84 -30.61
N THR A 13 -12.71 21.05 -31.34
CA THR A 13 -12.59 19.60 -31.42
C THR A 13 -11.63 19.22 -32.55
N SER A 14 -10.35 19.55 -32.37
CA SER A 14 -9.29 19.02 -33.21
C SER A 14 -8.62 17.83 -32.50
N PRO A 15 -8.55 16.63 -33.11
CA PRO A 15 -7.92 15.47 -32.46
C PRO A 15 -6.42 15.74 -32.28
N ARG A 16 -5.97 15.81 -31.03
CA ARG A 16 -4.54 15.79 -30.70
C ARG A 16 -3.95 14.48 -31.23
N ALA A 17 -2.89 14.60 -32.02
CA ALA A 17 -2.13 13.48 -32.55
C ALA A 17 -1.82 12.48 -31.43
N ALA A 18 -2.18 11.21 -31.65
CA ALA A 18 -1.87 10.13 -30.75
C ALA A 18 -0.35 10.04 -30.55
N ASN A 19 0.10 9.94 -29.30
CA ASN A 19 1.48 9.57 -29.00
C ASN A 19 1.79 8.22 -29.65
N PRO A 20 2.98 8.02 -30.25
CA PRO A 20 3.36 6.73 -30.78
C PRO A 20 3.31 5.69 -29.66
N ALA A 21 2.57 4.61 -29.92
CA ALA A 21 2.46 3.47 -29.02
C ALA A 21 3.86 2.92 -28.71
N LEU A 22 4.09 2.56 -27.45
CA LEU A 22 5.29 1.82 -27.06
C LEU A 22 5.30 0.47 -27.81
N PRO A 23 6.46 0.00 -28.29
CA PRO A 23 6.55 -1.24 -29.03
C PRO A 23 6.12 -2.45 -28.18
N ASP A 24 5.46 -3.40 -28.84
CA ASP A 24 5.02 -4.69 -28.31
C ASP A 24 6.23 -5.54 -27.87
N PRO A 25 6.30 -6.00 -26.60
CA PRO A 25 7.43 -6.78 -26.10
C PRO A 25 7.42 -8.25 -26.54
N ALA A 26 6.44 -8.70 -27.33
CA ALA A 26 6.38 -10.08 -27.81
C ALA A 26 7.25 -10.32 -29.06
N ALA A 27 8.53 -9.92 -29.03
CA ALA A 27 9.51 -10.33 -30.03
C ALA A 27 10.91 -10.48 -29.42
N ALA A 28 11.31 -11.75 -29.26
CA ALA A 28 12.67 -12.27 -29.06
C ALA A 28 13.34 -12.18 -27.67
N GLY A 29 13.28 -13.30 -26.93
CA GLY A 29 14.49 -14.09 -26.63
C GLY A 29 15.52 -13.56 -25.62
N SER A 30 15.10 -13.24 -24.39
CA SER A 30 15.84 -13.48 -23.13
C SER A 30 14.87 -13.26 -21.97
N GLU A 31 14.88 -14.11 -20.93
CA GLU A 31 14.11 -13.87 -19.70
C GLU A 31 14.70 -12.67 -18.93
N HIS A 32 14.49 -11.47 -19.45
CA HIS A 32 14.66 -10.25 -18.67
C HIS A 32 13.42 -10.11 -17.79
N THR A 33 13.52 -10.53 -16.53
CA THR A 33 12.53 -10.21 -15.50
C THR A 33 12.32 -8.69 -15.52
N LYS A 34 11.12 -8.26 -15.90
CA LYS A 34 10.78 -6.84 -16.01
C LYS A 34 10.97 -6.18 -14.64
N VAL A 35 11.89 -5.22 -14.56
CA VAL A 35 12.13 -4.43 -13.35
C VAL A 35 11.20 -3.21 -13.37
N TYR A 36 10.42 -3.04 -12.32
CA TYR A 36 9.56 -1.87 -12.11
C TYR A 36 10.33 -0.74 -11.43
N ASP A 37 9.90 0.51 -11.61
CA ASP A 37 10.39 1.61 -10.78
C ASP A 37 9.95 1.40 -9.34
N VAL A 38 8.69 0.97 -9.14
CA VAL A 38 8.12 0.73 -7.82
C VAL A 38 7.28 -0.54 -7.80
N VAL A 39 7.58 -1.43 -6.87
CA VAL A 39 6.68 -2.51 -6.44
C VAL A 39 5.98 -2.07 -5.16
N ILE A 40 4.65 -2.21 -5.11
CA ILE A 40 3.81 -1.88 -3.96
C ILE A 40 3.19 -3.19 -3.47
N VAL A 41 3.38 -3.54 -2.21
CA VAL A 41 2.76 -4.71 -1.59
C VAL A 41 1.61 -4.23 -0.71
N GLY A 42 0.37 -4.51 -1.13
CA GLY A 42 -0.87 -4.06 -0.53
C GLY A 42 -1.68 -3.15 -1.45
N GLY A 43 -2.87 -3.59 -1.84
CA GLY A 43 -3.82 -2.90 -2.71
C GLY A 43 -4.98 -2.25 -1.96
N GLY A 44 -4.77 -1.86 -0.70
CA GLY A 44 -5.70 -1.01 0.05
C GLY A 44 -5.57 0.47 -0.31
N ALA A 45 -6.26 1.35 0.44
CA ALA A 45 -6.29 2.78 0.17
C ALA A 45 -4.88 3.42 0.09
N ALA A 46 -3.97 3.05 0.99
CA ALA A 46 -2.58 3.55 0.96
C ALA A 46 -1.84 3.17 -0.33
N GLY A 47 -1.83 1.89 -0.69
CA GLY A 47 -1.11 1.40 -1.86
C GLY A 47 -1.73 1.87 -3.19
N LEU A 48 -3.06 1.89 -3.29
CA LEU A 48 -3.75 2.38 -4.50
C LEU A 48 -3.58 3.88 -4.70
N SER A 49 -3.68 4.69 -3.64
CA SER A 49 -3.39 6.13 -3.75
C SER A 49 -1.93 6.39 -4.15
N ALA A 50 -0.98 5.61 -3.62
CA ALA A 50 0.42 5.67 -4.05
C ALA A 50 0.58 5.29 -5.53
N ALA A 51 -0.08 4.22 -5.98
CA ALA A 51 -0.03 3.76 -7.37
C ALA A 51 -0.56 4.81 -8.35
N VAL A 52 -1.67 5.50 -8.02
CA VAL A 52 -2.20 6.60 -8.82
C VAL A 52 -1.18 7.72 -8.96
N VAL A 53 -0.55 8.16 -7.86
CA VAL A 53 0.43 9.25 -7.88
C VAL A 53 1.68 8.87 -8.69
N LEU A 54 2.22 7.67 -8.48
CA LEU A 54 3.40 7.18 -9.19
C LEU A 54 3.11 6.95 -10.69
N GLY A 55 1.93 6.41 -11.03
CA GLY A 55 1.49 6.26 -12.41
C GLY A 55 1.33 7.61 -13.12
N ARG A 56 0.79 8.62 -12.43
CA ARG A 56 0.73 10.01 -12.92
C ARG A 56 2.11 10.64 -13.10
N ALA A 57 3.08 10.24 -12.28
CA ALA A 57 4.50 10.56 -12.44
C ALA A 57 5.20 9.74 -13.55
N ARG A 58 4.45 8.93 -14.30
CA ARG A 58 4.92 8.07 -15.40
C ARG A 58 5.94 7.02 -14.97
N ARG A 59 5.89 6.59 -13.70
CA ARG A 59 6.68 5.47 -13.18
C ARG A 59 6.03 4.15 -13.55
N SER A 60 6.84 3.15 -13.82
CA SER A 60 6.36 1.76 -13.96
C SER A 60 6.05 1.19 -12.57
N VAL A 61 4.78 0.85 -12.34
CA VAL A 61 4.27 0.43 -11.02
C VAL A 61 3.62 -0.94 -11.11
N LEU A 62 3.96 -1.82 -10.17
CA LEU A 62 3.25 -3.07 -9.90
C LEU A 62 2.67 -3.02 -8.48
N VAL A 63 1.37 -3.28 -8.34
CA VAL A 63 0.71 -3.50 -7.06
C VAL A 63 0.45 -4.99 -6.90
N ILE A 64 1.02 -5.60 -5.85
CA ILE A 64 0.76 -6.98 -5.43
C ILE A 64 -0.24 -6.93 -4.29
N ASP A 65 -1.37 -7.61 -4.41
CA ASP A 65 -2.41 -7.57 -3.38
C ASP A 65 -3.10 -8.91 -3.14
N ALA A 66 -3.27 -9.26 -1.86
CA ALA A 66 -3.88 -10.51 -1.43
C ALA A 66 -5.42 -10.46 -1.37
N GLY A 67 -6.06 -9.30 -1.55
CA GLY A 67 -7.51 -9.16 -1.52
C GLY A 67 -8.12 -9.16 -0.11
N GLU A 68 -7.33 -8.88 0.92
CA GLU A 68 -7.73 -8.96 2.34
C GLU A 68 -7.66 -7.58 3.05
N PRO A 69 -8.49 -6.60 2.64
CA PRO A 69 -8.52 -5.30 3.30
C PRO A 69 -8.99 -5.47 4.75
N ARG A 70 -8.32 -4.78 5.69
CA ARG A 70 -8.63 -4.85 7.14
C ARG A 70 -10.11 -4.59 7.43
N ASN A 71 -10.70 -3.63 6.71
CA ASN A 71 -12.08 -3.22 6.88
C ASN A 71 -13.06 -4.00 5.99
N ALA A 72 -12.68 -5.13 5.38
CA ALA A 72 -13.58 -5.97 4.58
C ALA A 72 -14.92 -6.31 5.30
N PRO A 73 -14.93 -6.59 6.62
CA PRO A 73 -16.18 -6.94 7.31
C PRO A 73 -17.17 -5.78 7.46
N ALA A 74 -16.72 -4.53 7.34
CA ALA A 74 -17.57 -3.36 7.55
C ALA A 74 -18.50 -3.11 6.35
N GLN A 75 -19.72 -2.66 6.62
CA GLN A 75 -20.70 -2.32 5.57
C GLN A 75 -20.30 -1.06 4.79
N GLY A 76 -19.65 -0.09 5.43
CA GLY A 76 -19.32 1.21 4.85
C GLY A 76 -18.00 1.79 5.36
N VAL A 77 -17.39 2.63 4.52
CA VAL A 77 -16.25 3.47 4.87
C VAL A 77 -16.77 4.86 5.20
N HIS A 78 -16.64 5.28 6.46
CA HIS A 78 -17.08 6.60 6.92
C HIS A 78 -15.90 7.54 7.19
N GLY A 79 -16.17 8.84 7.15
CA GLY A 79 -15.15 9.88 7.31
C GLY A 79 -14.23 10.05 6.08
N PHE A 80 -14.54 9.37 4.97
CA PHE A 80 -13.86 9.57 3.70
C PHE A 80 -14.63 10.61 2.88
N LEU A 81 -14.11 11.84 2.80
CA LEU A 81 -14.78 12.93 2.09
C LEU A 81 -15.10 12.52 0.65
N THR A 82 -16.33 12.79 0.20
CA THR A 82 -16.92 12.36 -1.09
C THR A 82 -17.28 10.88 -1.24
N ARG A 83 -16.86 10.01 -0.32
CA ARG A 83 -17.09 8.55 -0.36
C ARG A 83 -17.66 8.00 0.96
N ASP A 84 -18.29 8.84 1.76
CA ASP A 84 -18.88 8.44 3.03
C ASP A 84 -19.99 7.39 2.82
N GLY A 85 -19.91 6.29 3.56
CA GLY A 85 -20.83 5.15 3.44
C GLY A 85 -20.57 4.22 2.26
N LEU A 86 -19.52 4.45 1.46
CA LEU A 86 -19.17 3.55 0.36
C LEU A 86 -18.66 2.20 0.91
N SER A 87 -19.06 1.08 0.31
CA SER A 87 -18.55 -0.22 0.75
C SER A 87 -17.02 -0.32 0.55
N PRO A 88 -16.29 -0.99 1.47
CA PRO A 88 -14.84 -1.19 1.35
C PRO A 88 -14.42 -1.80 0.00
N ALA A 89 -15.17 -2.80 -0.47
CA ALA A 89 -14.91 -3.47 -1.74
C ALA A 89 -15.05 -2.52 -2.94
N GLU A 90 -16.07 -1.66 -2.93
CA GLU A 90 -16.30 -0.69 -4.00
C GLU A 90 -15.23 0.40 -4.01
N LEU A 91 -14.79 0.86 -2.84
CA LEU A 91 -13.67 1.80 -2.72
C LEU A 91 -12.39 1.23 -3.35
N VAL A 92 -12.05 -0.03 -3.04
CA VAL A 92 -10.89 -0.72 -3.62
C VAL A 92 -11.05 -0.90 -5.12
N ARG A 93 -12.23 -1.31 -5.60
CA ARG A 93 -12.52 -1.47 -7.04
C ARG A 93 -12.29 -0.17 -7.81
N LEU A 94 -12.82 0.94 -7.31
CA LEU A 94 -12.64 2.27 -7.90
C LEU A 94 -11.16 2.69 -7.90
N GLY A 95 -10.46 2.52 -6.77
CA GLY A 95 -9.03 2.85 -6.67
C GLY A 95 -8.15 2.03 -7.62
N ARG A 96 -8.46 0.74 -7.82
CA ARG A 96 -7.77 -0.10 -8.83
C ARG A 96 -8.00 0.43 -10.24
N ALA A 97 -9.24 0.78 -10.59
CA ALA A 97 -9.56 1.32 -11.91
C ALA A 97 -8.81 2.64 -12.18
N GLU A 98 -8.72 3.52 -11.19
CA GLU A 98 -7.94 4.77 -11.28
C GLU A 98 -6.44 4.49 -11.47
N ALA A 99 -5.86 3.57 -10.69
CA ALA A 99 -4.44 3.22 -10.82
C ALA A 99 -4.12 2.61 -12.20
N GLN A 100 -4.97 1.70 -12.68
CA GLN A 100 -4.83 1.06 -13.99
C GLN A 100 -4.98 2.05 -15.14
N ALA A 101 -5.84 3.07 -15.02
CA ALA A 101 -5.98 4.13 -16.02
C ALA A 101 -4.67 4.93 -16.22
N TYR A 102 -3.76 4.93 -15.23
CA TYR A 102 -2.42 5.52 -15.33
C TYR A 102 -1.31 4.49 -15.58
N GLY A 103 -1.67 3.25 -15.95
CA GLY A 103 -0.71 2.21 -16.36
C GLY A 103 -0.12 1.37 -15.23
N ALA A 104 -0.61 1.51 -13.99
CA ALA A 104 -0.21 0.61 -12.92
C ALA A 104 -0.73 -0.82 -13.21
N GLN A 105 0.14 -1.81 -13.02
CA GLN A 105 -0.23 -3.22 -13.13
C GLN A 105 -0.68 -3.73 -11.76
N ILE A 106 -1.69 -4.59 -11.76
CA ILE A 106 -2.25 -5.19 -10.55
C ILE A 106 -2.05 -6.70 -10.64
N LEU A 107 -1.38 -7.26 -9.65
CA LEU A 107 -1.16 -8.69 -9.49
C LEU A 107 -1.86 -9.17 -8.21
N SER A 108 -2.81 -10.07 -8.36
CA SER A 108 -3.41 -10.76 -7.21
C SER A 108 -2.43 -11.80 -6.68
N GLY A 109 -2.10 -11.72 -5.39
CA GLY A 109 -1.20 -12.66 -4.74
C GLY A 109 -0.71 -12.15 -3.39
N ARG A 110 -0.20 -13.07 -2.56
CA ARG A 110 0.40 -12.76 -1.27
C ARG A 110 1.92 -12.79 -1.38
N ALA A 111 2.57 -11.75 -0.88
CA ALA A 111 4.02 -11.74 -0.70
C ALA A 111 4.41 -12.69 0.45
N ALA A 112 5.35 -13.58 0.17
CA ALA A 112 5.89 -14.55 1.11
C ALA A 112 7.30 -14.17 1.60
N ASP A 113 8.10 -13.54 0.73
CA ASP A 113 9.46 -13.09 1.05
C ASP A 113 9.82 -11.83 0.25
N ALA A 114 10.80 -11.09 0.75
CA ALA A 114 11.41 -9.94 0.10
C ALA A 114 12.90 -9.92 0.37
N ARG A 115 13.69 -9.62 -0.66
CA ARG A 115 15.14 -9.65 -0.58
C ARG A 115 15.81 -8.66 -1.50
N ARG A 116 17.04 -8.30 -1.16
CA ARG A 116 17.86 -7.43 -2.02
C ARG A 116 18.55 -8.26 -3.10
N THR A 117 18.59 -7.70 -4.30
CA THR A 117 19.29 -8.24 -5.48
C THR A 117 20.08 -7.12 -6.15
N ASP A 118 20.94 -7.46 -7.11
CA ASP A 118 21.68 -6.49 -7.91
C ASP A 118 20.76 -5.56 -8.74
N ALA A 119 19.55 -6.03 -9.06
CA ALA A 119 18.57 -5.28 -9.85
C ALA A 119 17.62 -4.42 -8.99
N GLY A 120 17.66 -4.54 -7.66
CA GLY A 120 16.76 -3.84 -6.74
C GLY A 120 16.20 -4.74 -5.65
N LEU A 121 14.97 -4.46 -5.21
CA LEU A 121 14.25 -5.25 -4.22
C LEU A 121 13.32 -6.23 -4.94
N GLU A 122 13.51 -7.52 -4.71
CA GLU A 122 12.68 -8.61 -5.25
C GLU A 122 11.66 -9.02 -4.19
N VAL A 123 10.39 -9.13 -4.58
CA VAL A 123 9.31 -9.72 -3.81
C VAL A 123 8.98 -11.08 -4.42
N VAL A 124 8.91 -12.11 -3.56
CA VAL A 124 8.52 -13.47 -3.92
C VAL A 124 7.12 -13.73 -3.37
N LEU A 125 6.21 -14.18 -4.22
CA LEU A 125 4.85 -14.54 -3.84
C LEU A 125 4.77 -16.00 -3.37
N GLU A 126 3.70 -16.36 -2.67
CA GLU A 126 3.45 -17.74 -2.21
C GLU A 126 3.40 -18.77 -3.35
N ASP A 127 2.99 -18.37 -4.56
CA ASP A 127 2.96 -19.23 -5.74
C ASP A 127 4.32 -19.35 -6.46
N GLY A 128 5.36 -18.70 -5.92
CA GLY A 128 6.71 -18.65 -6.49
C GLY A 128 6.91 -17.56 -7.55
N THR A 129 5.87 -16.80 -7.91
CA THR A 129 5.98 -15.63 -8.79
C THR A 129 6.91 -14.59 -8.18
N ARG A 130 7.68 -13.89 -9.02
CA ARG A 130 8.67 -12.91 -8.59
C ARG A 130 8.47 -11.58 -9.28
N ALA A 131 8.65 -10.50 -8.53
CA ALA A 131 8.64 -9.16 -9.08
C ALA A 131 9.75 -8.32 -8.46
N THR A 132 10.47 -7.59 -9.29
CA THR A 132 11.59 -6.74 -8.84
C THR A 132 11.28 -5.28 -9.08
N GLY A 133 11.50 -4.46 -8.05
CA GLY A 133 11.37 -3.01 -8.11
C GLY A 133 12.67 -2.31 -7.73
N ARG A 134 12.95 -1.16 -8.36
CA ARG A 134 13.99 -0.23 -7.88
C ARG A 134 13.66 0.25 -6.46
N ARG A 135 12.37 0.33 -6.14
CA ARG A 135 11.79 0.73 -4.85
C ARG A 135 10.70 -0.24 -4.44
N LEU A 136 10.55 -0.47 -3.14
CA LEU A 136 9.50 -1.26 -2.54
C LEU A 136 8.69 -0.40 -1.57
N LEU A 137 7.37 -0.38 -1.73
CA LEU A 137 6.43 0.24 -0.80
C LEU A 137 5.61 -0.85 -0.10
N VAL A 138 5.69 -0.90 1.22
CA VAL A 138 4.89 -1.76 2.09
C VAL A 138 3.61 -1.02 2.49
N ALA A 139 2.47 -1.46 1.95
CA ALA A 139 1.14 -0.93 2.23
C ALA A 139 0.18 -2.05 2.67
N THR A 140 0.72 -3.07 3.34
CA THR A 140 0.04 -4.32 3.73
C THR A 140 -0.97 -4.16 4.87
N GLY A 141 -0.94 -3.02 5.54
CA GLY A 141 -1.81 -2.74 6.68
C GLY A 141 -1.47 -3.60 7.91
N LEU A 142 -2.50 -3.97 8.66
CA LEU A 142 -2.37 -4.73 9.90
C LEU A 142 -3.54 -5.71 10.06
N VAL A 143 -3.42 -6.61 11.04
CA VAL A 143 -4.46 -7.53 11.49
C VAL A 143 -4.89 -7.15 12.91
N ASP A 144 -6.21 -7.16 13.15
CA ASP A 144 -6.79 -7.03 14.48
C ASP A 144 -6.77 -8.41 15.18
N ALA A 145 -6.04 -8.52 16.29
CA ALA A 145 -6.07 -9.66 17.19
C ALA A 145 -7.20 -9.44 18.21
N LEU A 146 -8.27 -10.21 18.06
CA LEU A 146 -9.46 -10.12 18.89
C LEU A 146 -9.29 -10.96 20.17
N PRO A 147 -9.91 -10.54 21.30
CA PRO A 147 -9.99 -11.37 22.50
C PRO A 147 -10.74 -12.68 22.24
N GLU A 148 -10.35 -13.74 22.95
CA GLU A 148 -10.98 -15.06 22.85
C GLU A 148 -12.31 -15.11 23.61
N VAL A 149 -13.35 -14.47 23.06
CA VAL A 149 -14.72 -14.50 23.57
C VAL A 149 -15.64 -15.16 22.54
N PRO A 150 -16.35 -16.25 22.90
CA PRO A 150 -17.31 -16.90 22.02
C PRO A 150 -18.33 -15.92 21.39
N GLY A 151 -18.44 -15.97 20.06
CA GLY A 151 -19.30 -15.11 19.26
C GLY A 151 -18.66 -13.77 18.84
N LEU A 152 -17.55 -13.34 19.46
CA LEU A 152 -16.94 -12.04 19.17
C LEU A 152 -16.39 -11.97 17.73
N GLN A 153 -15.66 -13.00 17.30
CA GLN A 153 -15.09 -13.08 15.95
C GLN A 153 -16.18 -13.07 14.85
N ASP A 154 -17.28 -13.78 15.06
CA ASP A 154 -18.37 -13.93 14.08
C ASP A 154 -19.14 -12.63 13.86
N ARG A 155 -19.10 -11.73 14.84
CA ARG A 155 -19.81 -10.44 14.85
C ARG A 155 -18.90 -9.24 14.50
N TRP A 156 -17.61 -9.49 14.28
CA TRP A 156 -16.62 -8.46 14.01
C TRP A 156 -16.93 -7.68 12.72
N GLY A 157 -17.06 -6.35 12.85
CA GLY A 157 -17.42 -5.43 11.77
C GLY A 157 -18.90 -5.36 11.42
N ILE A 158 -19.75 -6.11 12.14
CA ILE A 158 -21.22 -6.06 12.02
C ILE A 158 -21.76 -5.23 13.18
N ASP A 159 -21.74 -5.80 14.39
CA ASP A 159 -22.15 -5.18 15.65
C ASP A 159 -21.11 -5.36 16.77
N VAL A 160 -19.99 -6.03 16.49
CA VAL A 160 -18.74 -5.89 17.27
C VAL A 160 -17.79 -4.95 16.53
N LEU A 161 -17.41 -3.86 17.19
CA LEU A 161 -16.76 -2.69 16.59
C LEU A 161 -15.50 -2.29 17.37
N HIS A 162 -14.69 -1.40 16.79
CA HIS A 162 -13.47 -0.88 17.44
C HIS A 162 -13.41 0.64 17.47
N CYS A 163 -13.50 1.28 16.30
CA CYS A 163 -13.29 2.72 16.19
C CYS A 163 -14.61 3.50 16.32
N PRO A 164 -14.76 4.40 17.31
CA PRO A 164 -15.97 5.21 17.48
C PRO A 164 -16.22 6.14 16.29
N TYR A 165 -15.17 6.69 15.69
CA TYR A 165 -15.30 7.60 14.56
C TYR A 165 -15.69 6.91 13.25
N CYS A 166 -15.54 5.58 13.17
CA CYS A 166 -15.91 4.81 11.98
C CYS A 166 -17.36 4.30 12.03
N HIS A 167 -17.84 3.92 13.21
CA HIS A 167 -19.12 3.21 13.36
C HIS A 167 -20.05 3.80 14.44
N GLY A 168 -19.57 4.77 15.22
CA GLY A 168 -20.35 5.34 16.33
C GLY A 168 -21.64 5.99 15.86
N TRP A 169 -21.67 6.53 14.63
CA TRP A 169 -22.91 7.04 14.05
C TRP A 169 -23.91 5.91 13.79
N GLU A 170 -23.48 4.79 13.23
CA GLU A 170 -24.34 3.66 12.88
C GLU A 170 -24.99 3.02 14.12
N VAL A 171 -24.28 3.00 15.25
CA VAL A 171 -24.77 2.45 16.54
C VAL A 171 -25.24 3.51 17.54
N ARG A 172 -25.40 4.77 17.12
CA ARG A 172 -25.85 5.86 17.99
C ARG A 172 -27.21 5.53 18.61
N ASP A 173 -27.43 6.04 19.82
CA ASP A 173 -28.65 5.86 20.63
C ASP A 173 -28.99 4.40 21.01
N GLN A 174 -28.17 3.42 20.61
CA GLN A 174 -28.32 2.01 20.98
C GLN A 174 -27.72 1.70 22.36
N ALA A 175 -28.05 0.54 22.93
CA ALA A 175 -27.32 -0.01 24.08
C ALA A 175 -25.93 -0.49 23.65
N ILE A 176 -24.87 0.23 24.05
CA ILE A 176 -23.49 -0.05 23.64
C ILE A 176 -22.70 -0.66 24.80
N GLY A 177 -22.18 -1.86 24.59
CA GLY A 177 -21.20 -2.50 25.47
C GLY A 177 -19.77 -2.11 25.12
N ILE A 178 -18.91 -1.93 26.11
CA ILE A 178 -17.46 -1.77 25.94
C ILE A 178 -16.77 -2.92 26.64
N LEU A 179 -16.04 -3.76 25.90
CA LEU A 179 -15.25 -4.84 26.47
C LEU A 179 -13.93 -4.28 27.02
N GLY A 180 -13.76 -4.39 28.33
CA GLY A 180 -12.60 -3.91 29.07
C GLY A 180 -11.41 -4.83 28.94
N THR A 181 -10.61 -4.68 27.89
CA THR A 181 -9.40 -5.49 27.63
C THR A 181 -8.09 -4.76 27.89
N SER A 182 -8.16 -3.52 28.34
CA SER A 182 -7.00 -2.73 28.75
C SER A 182 -7.45 -1.51 29.59
N PRO A 183 -6.53 -0.85 30.32
CA PRO A 183 -6.84 0.41 31.01
C PRO A 183 -7.44 1.49 30.10
N ARG A 184 -7.12 1.45 28.79
CA ARG A 184 -7.66 2.39 27.80
C ARG A 184 -9.16 2.18 27.50
N SER A 185 -9.76 1.08 27.93
CA SER A 185 -11.19 0.82 27.73
C SER A 185 -12.08 1.79 28.52
N VAL A 186 -11.59 2.36 29.63
CA VAL A 186 -12.29 3.45 30.33
C VAL A 186 -12.45 4.67 29.41
N HIS A 187 -11.34 5.09 28.79
CA HIS A 187 -11.36 6.18 27.82
C HIS A 187 -12.29 5.87 26.63
N GLN A 188 -12.28 4.62 26.14
CA GLN A 188 -13.16 4.18 25.06
C GLN A 188 -14.65 4.28 25.46
N ALA A 189 -15.00 3.91 26.68
CA ALA A 189 -16.36 4.08 27.20
C ALA A 189 -16.78 5.55 27.29
N LEU A 190 -15.88 6.41 27.79
CA LEU A 190 -16.11 7.86 27.85
C LEU A 190 -16.28 8.47 26.46
N LEU A 191 -15.54 8.00 25.45
CA LEU A 191 -15.72 8.43 24.06
C LEU A 191 -17.08 8.01 23.50
N PHE A 192 -17.48 6.75 23.67
CA PHE A 192 -18.75 6.26 23.12
C PHE A 192 -19.98 6.92 23.73
N ARG A 193 -19.85 7.51 24.93
CA ARG A 193 -20.89 8.41 25.49
C ARG A 193 -21.18 9.65 24.64
N GLN A 194 -20.39 9.96 23.62
CA GLN A 194 -20.76 10.98 22.64
C GLN A 194 -21.91 10.52 21.71
N TRP A 195 -22.07 9.21 21.50
CA TRP A 195 -23.04 8.65 20.54
C TRP A 195 -24.23 7.96 21.19
N SER A 196 -24.11 7.48 22.42
CA SER A 196 -25.25 6.89 23.14
C SER A 196 -25.22 7.23 24.61
N ASP A 197 -26.41 7.49 25.18
CA ASP A 197 -26.65 7.62 26.62
C ASP A 197 -26.69 6.29 27.36
N ASN A 198 -26.75 5.17 26.64
CA ASN A 198 -26.78 3.82 27.20
C ASN A 198 -25.47 3.09 26.89
N VAL A 199 -24.46 3.30 27.73
CA VAL A 199 -23.15 2.66 27.62
C VAL A 199 -22.85 1.85 28.87
N THR A 200 -22.42 0.60 28.69
CA THR A 200 -21.96 -0.28 29.77
C THR A 200 -20.52 -0.72 29.53
N LEU A 201 -19.61 -0.47 30.48
CA LEU A 201 -18.26 -1.01 30.50
C LEU A 201 -18.23 -2.36 31.20
N PHE A 202 -17.78 -3.41 30.50
CA PHE A 202 -17.56 -4.74 31.04
C PHE A 202 -16.10 -4.89 31.46
N LEU A 203 -15.83 -4.96 32.76
CA LEU A 203 -14.47 -5.19 33.27
C LEU A 203 -14.11 -6.67 33.11
N HIS A 204 -13.48 -6.98 31.97
CA HIS A 204 -13.07 -8.33 31.57
C HIS A 204 -11.74 -8.76 32.20
N THR A 205 -11.26 -9.95 31.86
CA THR A 205 -10.14 -10.65 32.50
C THR A 205 -8.89 -9.81 32.71
N GLU A 206 -8.54 -8.93 31.78
CA GLU A 206 -7.35 -8.07 31.85
C GLU A 206 -7.46 -6.96 32.90
N MET A 207 -8.68 -6.66 33.34
CA MET A 207 -9.01 -5.65 34.36
C MET A 207 -9.19 -6.27 35.75
N LEU A 208 -9.04 -7.59 35.86
CA LEU A 208 -9.20 -8.36 37.08
C LEU A 208 -7.84 -8.94 37.52
N ASP A 209 -7.69 -9.19 38.81
CA ASP A 209 -6.56 -9.94 39.36
C ASP A 209 -6.78 -11.46 39.25
N ALA A 210 -5.80 -12.24 39.71
CA ALA A 210 -5.84 -13.70 39.65
C ALA A 210 -6.99 -14.31 40.46
N ASP A 211 -7.52 -13.61 41.46
CA ASP A 211 -8.63 -14.04 42.31
C ASP A 211 -9.99 -13.58 41.74
N GLY A 212 -9.98 -12.88 40.61
CA GLY A 212 -11.17 -12.34 39.94
C GLY A 212 -11.69 -11.04 40.57
N ALA A 213 -10.94 -10.42 41.47
CA ALA A 213 -11.24 -9.09 42.00
C ALA A 213 -10.70 -8.00 41.06
N LEU A 214 -11.10 -6.74 41.29
CA LEU A 214 -10.64 -5.61 40.47
C LEU A 214 -9.13 -5.42 40.62
N SER A 215 -8.41 -5.43 39.50
CA SER A 215 -6.97 -5.18 39.49
C SER A 215 -6.66 -3.75 39.95
N THR A 216 -5.71 -3.59 40.88
CA THR A 216 -5.20 -2.26 41.28
C THR A 216 -4.32 -1.62 40.21
N ASP A 217 -3.69 -2.44 39.37
CA ASP A 217 -2.72 -1.99 38.36
C ASP A 217 -3.37 -1.72 37.00
N HIS A 218 -4.48 -2.40 36.72
CA HIS A 218 -5.14 -2.37 35.42
C HIS A 218 -6.62 -2.00 35.47
N GLY A 219 -7.26 -2.07 36.64
CA GLY A 219 -8.64 -1.61 36.84
C GLY A 219 -8.78 -0.09 36.80
N PRO A 220 -10.02 0.42 36.79
CA PRO A 220 -10.25 1.87 36.83
C PRO A 220 -9.77 2.48 38.14
N THR A 221 -9.10 3.62 38.04
CA THR A 221 -8.69 4.47 39.18
C THR A 221 -9.88 5.16 39.84
N ASP A 222 -9.73 5.69 41.05
CA ASP A 222 -10.79 6.46 41.74
C ASP A 222 -11.32 7.64 40.88
N ALA A 223 -10.41 8.35 40.20
CA ALA A 223 -10.77 9.44 39.31
C ALA A 223 -11.54 8.95 38.07
N GLU A 224 -11.22 7.77 37.56
CA GLU A 224 -11.95 7.16 36.44
C GLU A 224 -13.32 6.64 36.87
N TRP A 225 -13.45 6.07 38.06
CA TRP A 225 -14.75 5.72 38.65
C TRP A 225 -15.66 6.95 38.77
N GLU A 226 -15.11 8.07 39.25
CA GLU A 226 -15.84 9.34 39.31
C GLU A 226 -16.28 9.80 37.92
N GLN A 227 -15.41 9.72 36.90
CA GLN A 227 -15.73 10.08 35.51
C GLN A 227 -16.83 9.19 34.93
N LEU A 228 -16.74 7.87 35.11
CA LEU A 228 -17.73 6.89 34.64
C LEU A 228 -19.10 7.19 35.28
N ALA A 229 -19.14 7.40 36.59
CA ALA A 229 -20.36 7.76 37.31
C ALA A 229 -20.94 9.11 36.86
N ALA A 230 -20.09 10.15 36.75
CA ALA A 230 -20.51 11.49 36.31
C ALA A 230 -21.05 11.51 34.86
N ARG A 231 -20.62 10.56 34.02
CA ARG A 231 -21.11 10.40 32.64
C ARG A 231 -22.26 9.38 32.53
N GLY A 232 -22.70 8.80 33.64
CA GLY A 232 -23.79 7.82 33.66
C GLY A 232 -23.46 6.53 32.90
N ILE A 233 -22.20 6.11 32.91
CA ILE A 233 -21.77 4.86 32.29
C ILE A 233 -22.01 3.73 33.28
N GLY A 234 -22.78 2.72 32.86
CA GLY A 234 -22.94 1.48 33.62
C GLY A 234 -21.62 0.70 33.66
N VAL A 235 -21.35 -0.01 34.76
CA VAL A 235 -20.17 -0.87 34.86
C VAL A 235 -20.58 -2.25 35.36
N ALA A 236 -20.19 -3.27 34.60
CA ALA A 236 -20.39 -4.67 34.94
C ALA A 236 -19.03 -5.30 35.26
N ILE A 237 -18.92 -5.90 36.45
CA ILE A 237 -17.69 -6.54 36.92
C ILE A 237 -17.81 -8.04 36.70
N GLY A 238 -16.82 -8.61 36.02
CA GLY A 238 -16.70 -10.05 35.84
C GLY A 238 -16.40 -10.44 34.39
N PRO A 239 -15.79 -11.61 34.16
CA PRO A 239 -15.48 -12.07 32.82
C PRO A 239 -16.72 -12.20 31.94
N VAL A 240 -16.62 -11.76 30.68
CA VAL A 240 -17.61 -12.06 29.65
C VAL A 240 -17.39 -13.51 29.19
N ASP A 241 -18.45 -14.33 29.27
CA ASP A 241 -18.43 -15.74 28.90
C ASP A 241 -18.79 -15.95 27.41
N ALA A 242 -19.77 -15.21 26.89
CA ALA A 242 -20.10 -15.23 25.47
C ALA A 242 -20.95 -14.02 25.06
N LEU A 243 -21.00 -13.78 23.74
CA LEU A 243 -22.03 -12.94 23.14
C LEU A 243 -23.32 -13.72 22.95
N GLU A 244 -24.46 -13.04 23.09
CA GLU A 244 -25.78 -13.58 22.82
C GLU A 244 -26.30 -13.01 21.50
N VAL A 245 -26.64 -13.88 20.56
CA VAL A 245 -27.10 -13.53 19.23
C VAL A 245 -28.44 -14.19 18.98
N THR A 246 -29.44 -13.39 18.58
CA THR A 246 -30.79 -13.85 18.21
C THR A 246 -31.14 -13.24 16.86
N ASP A 247 -31.68 -14.04 15.94
CA ASP A 247 -32.11 -13.58 14.60
C ASP A 247 -31.03 -12.75 13.86
N ASP A 248 -29.77 -13.22 13.92
CA ASP A 248 -28.59 -12.58 13.30
C ASP A 248 -28.28 -11.16 13.84
N ALA A 249 -28.68 -10.87 15.08
CA ALA A 249 -28.34 -9.61 15.77
C ALA A 249 -27.77 -9.89 17.16
N LEU A 250 -26.75 -9.12 17.57
CA LEU A 250 -26.29 -9.07 18.95
C LEU A 250 -27.42 -8.55 19.84
N THR A 251 -27.78 -9.35 20.85
CA THR A 251 -28.85 -9.01 21.81
C THR A 251 -28.35 -8.86 23.24
N GLY A 252 -27.14 -9.33 23.53
CA GLY A 252 -26.61 -9.27 24.89
C GLY A 252 -25.20 -9.83 25.04
N VAL A 253 -24.70 -9.67 26.25
CA VAL A 253 -23.45 -10.25 26.73
C VAL A 253 -23.78 -11.07 27.96
N ARG A 254 -23.36 -12.34 27.96
CA ARG A 254 -23.46 -13.22 29.12
C ARG A 254 -22.17 -13.15 29.92
N LEU A 255 -22.27 -12.86 31.21
CA LEU A 255 -21.16 -12.87 32.17
C LEU A 255 -20.95 -14.26 32.75
N ALA A 256 -19.74 -14.48 33.28
CA ALA A 256 -19.47 -15.61 34.16
C ALA A 256 -20.46 -15.61 35.33
N GLY A 257 -21.14 -16.74 35.56
CA GLY A 257 -22.26 -16.85 36.49
C GLY A 257 -23.65 -16.81 35.83
N GLY A 258 -23.72 -16.62 34.51
CA GLY A 258 -24.93 -16.80 33.71
C GLY A 258 -25.87 -15.59 33.66
N HIS A 259 -25.47 -14.45 34.23
CA HIS A 259 -26.22 -13.20 34.10
C HIS A 259 -26.01 -12.58 32.73
N SER A 260 -27.09 -12.16 32.08
CA SER A 260 -27.04 -11.53 30.75
C SER A 260 -27.39 -10.05 30.84
N ILE A 261 -26.57 -9.22 30.20
CA ILE A 261 -26.78 -7.77 30.08
C ILE A 261 -27.16 -7.47 28.63
N PRO A 262 -28.34 -6.89 28.37
CA PRO A 262 -28.77 -6.60 27.01
C PRO A 262 -27.95 -5.45 26.42
N ILE A 263 -27.38 -5.70 25.25
CA ILE A 263 -26.69 -4.71 24.42
C ILE A 263 -27.03 -4.97 22.94
N GLN A 264 -26.85 -3.96 22.11
CA GLN A 264 -27.12 -4.03 20.66
C GLN A 264 -25.85 -3.88 19.83
N ALA A 265 -24.79 -3.31 20.42
CA ALA A 265 -23.47 -3.23 19.84
C ALA A 265 -22.42 -3.44 20.93
N LEU A 266 -21.32 -4.13 20.60
CA LEU A 266 -20.16 -4.27 21.47
C LEU A 266 -18.96 -3.56 20.84
N VAL A 267 -18.18 -2.90 21.66
CA VAL A 267 -16.94 -2.22 21.27
C VAL A 267 -15.78 -2.88 21.99
N VAL A 268 -14.70 -3.17 21.27
CA VAL A 268 -13.51 -3.81 21.83
C VAL A 268 -12.24 -3.18 21.27
N ALA A 269 -11.24 -2.97 22.14
CA ALA A 269 -9.87 -2.69 21.74
C ALA A 269 -9.16 -3.99 21.35
N THR A 270 -8.59 -4.04 20.15
CA THR A 270 -7.89 -5.20 19.58
C THR A 270 -6.38 -5.00 19.60
N GLY A 271 -5.62 -6.10 19.53
CA GLY A 271 -4.19 -6.03 19.25
C GLY A 271 -3.95 -5.70 17.78
N LEU A 272 -3.24 -4.62 17.47
CA LEU A 272 -3.05 -4.08 16.13
C LEU A 272 -1.68 -4.50 15.57
N ASN A 273 -1.62 -5.60 14.81
CA ASN A 273 -0.36 -6.21 14.40
C ASN A 273 -0.04 -5.98 12.92
N ALA A 274 1.02 -5.25 12.62
CA ALA A 274 1.44 -4.98 11.23
C ALA A 274 1.78 -6.27 10.47
N ARG A 275 1.40 -6.30 9.18
CA ARG A 275 1.70 -7.43 8.28
C ARG A 275 3.08 -7.26 7.65
N ALA A 276 4.13 -7.69 8.35
CA ALA A 276 5.52 -7.45 7.97
C ALA A 276 6.38 -8.71 7.77
N GLY A 277 5.90 -9.92 8.08
CA GLY A 277 6.74 -11.13 8.11
C GLY A 277 7.44 -11.50 6.79
N PHE A 278 6.94 -11.03 5.64
CA PHE A 278 7.63 -11.23 4.36
C PHE A 278 8.91 -10.38 4.22
N LEU A 279 9.23 -9.52 5.19
CA LEU A 279 10.41 -8.65 5.16
C LEU A 279 11.61 -9.22 5.94
N ASP A 280 11.49 -10.43 6.50
CA ASP A 280 12.55 -11.08 7.26
C ASP A 280 13.85 -11.21 6.43
N GLY A 281 13.72 -11.50 5.12
CA GLY A 281 14.85 -11.55 4.17
C GLY A 281 15.56 -10.19 3.94
N LEU A 282 14.97 -9.08 4.39
CA LEU A 282 15.58 -7.75 4.42
C LEU A 282 16.10 -7.34 5.80
N GLY A 283 15.96 -8.20 6.82
CA GLY A 283 16.31 -7.88 8.21
C GLY A 283 15.41 -6.80 8.82
N VAL A 284 14.14 -6.79 8.43
CA VAL A 284 13.13 -5.83 8.90
C VAL A 284 12.04 -6.60 9.64
N GLU A 285 11.86 -6.26 10.90
CA GLU A 285 10.83 -6.83 11.76
C GLU A 285 9.87 -5.72 12.22
N ALA A 286 8.61 -6.08 12.49
CA ALA A 286 7.68 -5.15 13.13
C ALA A 286 8.05 -4.98 14.61
N THR A 287 8.10 -3.74 15.09
CA THR A 287 8.45 -3.39 16.46
C THR A 287 7.20 -3.08 17.28
N ALA A 288 7.27 -3.26 18.59
CA ALA A 288 6.18 -2.91 19.51
C ALA A 288 5.86 -1.41 19.41
N HIS A 289 4.58 -1.09 19.21
CA HIS A 289 4.14 0.29 19.14
C HIS A 289 4.26 0.95 20.53
N PRO A 290 4.76 2.20 20.66
CA PRO A 290 4.98 2.85 21.96
C PRO A 290 3.75 2.95 22.88
N LEU A 291 2.55 2.94 22.29
CA LEU A 291 1.28 2.95 23.03
C LEU A 291 0.83 1.55 23.51
N GLY A 292 1.61 0.49 23.28
CA GLY A 292 1.25 -0.88 23.65
C GLY A 292 0.02 -1.42 22.91
N VAL A 293 -0.26 -0.91 21.71
CA VAL A 293 -1.46 -1.29 20.92
C VAL A 293 -1.22 -2.48 20.01
N GLY A 294 0.01 -2.99 19.90
CA GLY A 294 0.42 -4.03 18.96
C GLY A 294 1.77 -3.71 18.32
N THR A 295 1.94 -4.04 17.04
CA THR A 295 3.21 -3.88 16.31
C THR A 295 3.07 -3.00 15.07
N HIS A 296 4.18 -2.34 14.69
CA HIS A 296 4.25 -1.47 13.53
C HIS A 296 5.63 -1.53 12.86
N LEU A 297 5.72 -1.07 11.62
CA LEU A 297 6.98 -0.76 10.96
C LEU A 297 7.41 0.65 11.31
N ASP A 298 8.59 0.78 11.90
CA ASP A 298 9.22 2.07 12.13
C ASP A 298 9.56 2.73 10.80
N ALA A 299 9.30 4.04 10.70
CA ALA A 299 9.59 4.83 9.52
C ALA A 299 10.01 6.26 9.87
N ASP A 300 10.81 6.87 9.00
CA ASP A 300 11.11 8.29 9.10
C ASP A 300 9.94 9.18 8.63
N ALA A 301 10.11 10.49 8.69
CA ALA A 301 9.08 11.46 8.29
C ALA A 301 8.68 11.38 6.80
N THR A 302 9.47 10.72 5.96
CA THR A 302 9.18 10.50 4.53
C THR A 302 8.57 9.13 4.24
N GLY A 303 8.46 8.28 5.27
CA GLY A 303 7.98 6.92 5.19
C GLY A 303 9.05 5.89 4.84
N GLN A 304 10.35 6.23 4.86
CA GLN A 304 11.41 5.24 4.71
C GLN A 304 11.45 4.32 5.91
N VAL A 305 11.46 3.00 5.67
CA VAL A 305 11.50 2.01 6.75
C VAL A 305 12.82 2.09 7.51
N LEU A 306 12.74 2.02 8.83
CA LEU A 306 13.88 1.96 9.73
C LEU A 306 14.03 0.53 10.27
N SER A 307 15.27 0.04 10.35
CA SER A 307 15.63 -1.17 11.09
C SER A 307 16.82 -0.87 12.00
N GLY A 308 16.68 -1.14 13.29
CA GLY A 308 17.69 -0.78 14.30
C GLY A 308 18.02 0.73 14.32
N GLY A 309 17.05 1.59 14.00
CA GLY A 309 17.22 3.05 13.92
C GLY A 309 17.92 3.55 12.65
N SER A 310 18.21 2.69 11.68
CA SER A 310 18.84 3.05 10.40
C SER A 310 17.89 2.87 9.23
N VAL A 311 17.98 3.76 8.24
CA VAL A 311 17.19 3.67 7.00
C VAL A 311 17.54 2.39 6.23
N VAL A 312 16.50 1.66 5.80
CA VAL A 312 16.61 0.52 4.88
C VAL A 312 16.54 1.04 3.44
N PRO A 313 17.64 1.04 2.67
CA PRO A 313 17.67 1.70 1.36
C PRO A 313 16.68 1.08 0.37
N GLY A 314 15.85 1.89 -0.28
CA GLY A 314 14.91 1.37 -1.27
C GLY A 314 13.55 0.96 -0.70
N LEU A 315 13.36 0.94 0.62
CA LEU A 315 12.15 0.43 1.29
C LEU A 315 11.36 1.54 1.98
N TRP A 316 10.07 1.64 1.66
CA TRP A 316 9.12 2.57 2.28
C TRP A 316 7.91 1.83 2.83
N THR A 317 7.18 2.47 3.74
CA THR A 317 5.92 1.95 4.30
C THR A 317 4.86 3.05 4.36
N ALA A 318 3.59 2.68 4.23
CA ALA A 318 2.46 3.60 4.33
C ALA A 318 1.19 2.95 4.92
N GLY A 319 0.31 3.77 5.47
CA GLY A 319 -0.96 3.33 6.03
C GLY A 319 -0.79 2.57 7.35
N ASN A 320 -1.66 1.59 7.59
CA ASN A 320 -1.71 0.89 8.88
C ASN A 320 -0.49 0.02 9.20
N ALA A 321 0.38 -0.28 8.23
CA ALA A 321 1.61 -1.00 8.51
C ALA A 321 2.58 -0.19 9.40
N THR A 322 2.53 1.16 9.34
CA THR A 322 3.37 2.06 10.14
C THR A 322 2.58 2.95 11.10
N ASN A 323 1.32 3.27 10.77
CA ASN A 323 0.43 4.04 11.64
C ASN A 323 -0.85 3.23 11.95
N PRO A 324 -0.86 2.46 13.06
CA PRO A 324 -2.00 1.61 13.42
C PRO A 324 -3.34 2.36 13.60
N MET A 325 -3.26 3.65 13.91
CA MET A 325 -4.42 4.52 14.16
C MET A 325 -4.95 5.22 12.90
N ALA A 326 -4.28 5.08 11.76
CA ALA A 326 -4.72 5.74 10.53
C ALA A 326 -6.07 5.20 10.05
N GLN A 327 -7.06 6.09 9.93
CA GLN A 327 -8.30 5.83 9.20
C GLN A 327 -8.03 5.76 7.69
N VAL A 328 -9.02 5.29 6.93
CA VAL A 328 -8.88 5.05 5.48
C VAL A 328 -8.40 6.30 4.72
N MET A 329 -8.92 7.48 5.06
CA MET A 329 -8.49 8.74 4.42
C MET A 329 -7.04 9.12 4.78
N VAL A 330 -6.64 8.91 6.04
CA VAL A 330 -5.26 9.14 6.50
C VAL A 330 -4.30 8.17 5.83
N ALA A 331 -4.69 6.90 5.68
CA ALA A 331 -3.90 5.89 4.98
C ALA A 331 -3.72 6.25 3.49
N ALA A 332 -4.78 6.70 2.81
CA ALA A 332 -4.72 7.20 1.44
C ALA A 332 -3.77 8.40 1.31
N ALA A 333 -3.89 9.38 2.22
CA ALA A 333 -3.02 10.56 2.26
C ALA A 333 -1.55 10.18 2.48
N ALA A 334 -1.27 9.24 3.39
CA ALA A 334 0.08 8.72 3.60
C ALA A 334 0.65 8.07 2.32
N GLY A 335 -0.18 7.30 1.59
CA GLY A 335 0.19 6.73 0.30
C GLY A 335 0.62 7.79 -0.73
N ILE A 336 -0.11 8.91 -0.81
CA ILE A 336 0.22 10.04 -1.69
C ILE A 336 1.58 10.66 -1.30
N SER A 337 1.78 10.95 -0.01
CA SER A 337 3.02 11.57 0.49
C SER A 337 4.24 10.68 0.24
N VAL A 338 4.12 9.38 0.54
CA VAL A 338 5.19 8.40 0.34
C VAL A 338 5.49 8.20 -1.14
N ALA A 339 4.48 8.15 -2.01
CA ALA A 339 4.67 8.09 -3.45
C ALA A 339 5.46 9.30 -4.00
N ALA A 340 5.17 10.51 -3.49
CA ALA A 340 5.92 11.71 -3.86
C ALA A 340 7.40 11.62 -3.41
N ALA A 341 7.65 11.15 -2.18
CA ALA A 341 9.00 10.93 -1.67
C ALA A 341 9.77 9.89 -2.49
N ILE A 342 9.15 8.74 -2.80
CA ILE A 342 9.72 7.71 -3.66
C ILE A 342 10.10 8.28 -5.03
N ASN A 343 9.18 9.03 -5.67
CA ASN A 343 9.46 9.63 -6.97
C ASN A 343 10.61 10.64 -6.91
N SER A 344 10.65 11.49 -5.87
CA SER A 344 11.74 12.43 -5.66
C SER A 344 13.09 11.71 -5.52
N HIS A 345 13.12 10.60 -4.79
CA HIS A 345 14.33 9.80 -4.63
C HIS A 345 14.77 9.14 -5.95
N LEU A 346 13.83 8.63 -6.76
CA LEU A 346 14.14 8.08 -8.09
C LEU A 346 14.71 9.14 -9.04
N ILE A 347 14.19 10.38 -8.98
CA ILE A 347 14.74 11.51 -9.75
C ILE A 347 16.16 11.85 -9.28
N GLY A 348 16.44 11.77 -7.96
CA GLY A 348 17.79 11.94 -7.43
C GLY A 348 18.79 10.98 -8.08
N ASP A 349 18.51 9.68 -8.07
CA ASP A 349 19.34 8.66 -8.72
C ASP A 349 19.54 8.93 -10.22
N GLU A 350 18.49 9.41 -10.90
CA GLU A 350 18.51 9.74 -12.33
C GLU A 350 19.38 10.95 -12.62
N VAL A 351 19.33 11.98 -11.77
CA VAL A 351 20.20 13.16 -11.85
C VAL A 351 21.65 12.77 -11.62
N GLU A 352 21.95 11.95 -10.60
CA GLU A 352 23.31 11.47 -10.35
C GLU A 352 23.85 10.67 -11.54
N SER A 353 23.05 9.77 -12.08
CA SER A 353 23.38 8.99 -13.28
C SER A 353 23.62 9.88 -14.50
N ALA A 354 22.77 10.88 -14.70
CA ALA A 354 22.90 11.83 -15.82
C ALA A 354 24.15 12.72 -15.69
N VAL A 355 24.46 13.20 -14.48
CA VAL A 355 25.68 13.99 -14.20
C VAL A 355 26.93 13.13 -14.40
N ALA A 356 26.92 11.88 -13.92
CA ALA A 356 28.02 10.95 -14.13
C ALA A 356 28.24 10.65 -15.63
N ALA A 357 27.16 10.49 -16.40
CA ALA A 357 27.24 10.33 -17.85
C ALA A 357 27.75 11.59 -18.56
N TYR A 358 27.29 12.78 -18.15
CA TYR A 358 27.70 14.06 -18.72
C TYR A 358 29.17 14.39 -18.47
N ARG A 359 29.69 14.07 -17.28
CA ARG A 359 31.11 14.28 -16.91
C ARG A 359 32.08 13.31 -17.56
N ARG A 360 31.61 12.25 -18.24
CA ARG A 360 32.51 11.32 -18.93
C ARG A 360 33.28 12.10 -20.01
N PRO A 361 34.61 12.17 -19.94
CA PRO A 361 35.39 12.85 -20.97
C PRO A 361 35.13 12.21 -22.32
N PHE A 362 35.21 13.02 -23.37
CA PHE A 362 35.13 12.53 -24.74
C PHE A 362 36.09 11.35 -24.92
N SER A 363 35.56 10.23 -25.41
CA SER A 363 36.36 9.08 -25.81
C SER A 363 35.75 8.47 -27.06
N VAL A 364 36.61 7.96 -27.93
CA VAL A 364 36.22 7.26 -29.17
C VAL A 364 35.22 6.12 -28.86
N ALA A 365 35.39 5.44 -27.72
CA ALA A 365 34.47 4.40 -27.27
C ALA A 365 33.09 4.94 -26.88
N ALA A 366 33.02 6.09 -26.19
CA ALA A 366 31.75 6.74 -25.85
C ALA A 366 31.04 7.29 -27.11
N GLU A 367 31.79 7.87 -28.04
CA GLU A 367 31.26 8.32 -29.34
C GLU A 367 30.73 7.14 -30.16
N ALA A 368 31.49 6.04 -30.28
CA ALA A 368 31.05 4.83 -30.97
C ALA A 368 29.83 4.18 -30.31
N GLY A 369 29.71 4.24 -28.98
CA GLY A 369 28.54 3.79 -28.23
C GLY A 369 27.31 4.67 -28.47
N ASN A 370 27.47 5.98 -28.47
CA ASN A 370 26.41 6.95 -28.75
C ASN A 370 25.93 6.85 -30.21
N ALA A 371 26.86 6.74 -31.16
CA ALA A 371 26.55 6.53 -32.58
C ALA A 371 25.74 5.25 -32.79
N ARG A 372 26.08 4.15 -32.09
CA ARG A 372 25.29 2.90 -32.12
C ARG A 372 23.86 3.09 -31.61
N ARG A 373 23.68 3.80 -30.50
CA ARG A 373 22.34 4.04 -29.92
C ARG A 373 21.49 4.97 -30.77
N LEU A 374 22.08 6.01 -31.36
CA LEU A 374 21.36 7.04 -32.12
C LEU A 374 21.14 6.64 -33.59
N LEU A 375 22.12 6.00 -34.21
CA LEU A 375 22.08 5.67 -35.64
C LEU A 375 21.67 4.21 -35.90
N GLY A 376 21.67 3.34 -34.88
CA GLY A 376 21.42 1.91 -35.05
C GLY A 376 22.39 1.32 -36.07
N ASP A 377 21.84 0.63 -37.07
CA ASP A 377 22.62 0.02 -38.17
C ASP A 377 23.20 1.06 -39.15
N ARG A 378 22.74 2.32 -39.12
CA ARG A 378 23.25 3.41 -39.98
C ARG A 378 24.55 4.04 -39.49
N ARG A 379 25.33 3.32 -38.67
CA ARG A 379 26.59 3.78 -38.05
C ARG A 379 27.67 4.28 -39.04
N HIS A 380 27.49 4.03 -40.33
CA HIS A 380 28.42 4.32 -41.42
C HIS A 380 27.86 5.37 -42.40
N GLY A 381 26.68 5.95 -42.12
CA GLY A 381 26.05 6.96 -42.99
C GLY A 381 25.50 6.42 -44.30
N LEU A 382 25.53 5.10 -44.50
CA LEU A 382 25.00 4.43 -45.67
C LEU A 382 23.60 3.86 -45.37
N PRO A 383 22.61 4.01 -46.27
CA PRO A 383 21.33 3.33 -46.14
C PRO A 383 21.52 1.80 -46.12
N THR A 384 20.83 1.10 -45.21
CA THR A 384 20.85 -0.37 -45.13
C THR A 384 20.00 -1.05 -46.20
N ASP A 385 19.23 -0.28 -46.98
CA ASP A 385 18.43 -0.79 -48.08
C ASP A 385 19.15 -0.59 -49.42
N VAL A 386 20.18 -1.39 -49.66
CA VAL A 386 20.53 -1.75 -51.05
C VAL A 386 20.04 -3.18 -51.24
N ARG A 387 18.81 -3.31 -51.75
CA ARG A 387 18.31 -4.59 -52.27
C ARG A 387 19.18 -4.97 -53.46
N ASP A 388 19.89 -6.08 -53.30
CA ASP A 388 20.57 -6.78 -54.39
C ASP A 388 19.49 -7.54 -55.19
N ASP A 389 18.83 -6.82 -56.11
CA ASP A 389 17.93 -7.42 -57.08
C ASP A 389 18.74 -7.75 -58.34
N GLY A 390 19.37 -8.92 -58.34
CA GLY A 390 20.09 -9.47 -59.48
C GLY A 390 19.18 -9.70 -60.70
N GLY A 391 19.68 -9.41 -61.91
CA GLY A 391 18.98 -9.81 -63.14
C GLY A 391 19.44 -9.23 -64.48
N ALA A 392 20.58 -9.72 -64.99
CA ALA A 392 20.85 -10.05 -66.40
C ALA A 392 21.34 -9.00 -67.45
N THR A 393 22.35 -9.48 -68.19
CA THR A 393 22.84 -9.14 -69.56
C THR A 393 23.84 -7.98 -69.75
N SER A 394 25.11 -8.31 -70.00
CA SER A 394 25.66 -8.58 -71.34
C SER A 394 27.19 -8.42 -71.36
N GLU A 395 27.84 -9.27 -72.14
CA GLU A 395 29.28 -9.33 -72.34
C GLU A 395 29.83 -8.07 -73.05
N SER A 396 30.99 -7.58 -72.61
CA SER A 396 32.08 -7.17 -73.51
C SER A 396 33.33 -6.91 -72.68
N GLY A 397 34.39 -7.68 -72.94
CA GLY A 397 35.63 -7.64 -72.17
C GLY A 397 36.57 -6.51 -72.53
N THR A 398 37.58 -6.28 -71.68
CA THR A 398 38.95 -5.96 -72.10
C THR A 398 39.92 -6.19 -70.93
N THR A 399 40.84 -7.14 -71.15
CA THR A 399 42.25 -7.27 -70.72
C THR A 399 42.84 -6.56 -69.47
N ARG A 400 43.57 -7.39 -68.69
CA ARG A 400 44.88 -7.20 -67.99
C ARG A 400 44.92 -6.14 -66.87
N GLU A 401 45.64 -6.31 -65.76
CA GLU A 401 46.86 -7.08 -65.51
C GLU A 401 47.02 -7.32 -63.99
N SER A 402 47.47 -8.51 -63.61
CA SER A 402 47.91 -8.84 -62.25
C SER A 402 49.34 -8.34 -62.03
N VAL A 403 49.57 -7.53 -60.99
CA VAL A 403 50.89 -7.36 -60.39
C VAL A 403 50.78 -7.66 -58.90
N THR A 404 51.19 -8.87 -58.54
CA THR A 404 51.68 -9.22 -57.22
C THR A 404 53.10 -8.71 -57.06
N THR A 405 53.38 -7.96 -56.00
CA THR A 405 54.68 -8.02 -55.34
C THR A 405 54.52 -7.85 -53.84
N ASP A 406 54.91 -8.93 -53.17
CA ASP A 406 55.23 -9.10 -51.76
C ASP A 406 56.46 -8.25 -51.38
N GLN A 407 56.53 -7.78 -50.12
CA GLN A 407 57.76 -7.74 -49.31
C GLN A 407 57.53 -7.16 -47.91
N THR A 408 57.41 -8.09 -46.95
CA THR A 408 58.20 -8.19 -45.70
C THR A 408 58.90 -6.94 -45.11
N GLY A 409 58.51 -6.61 -43.88
CA GLY A 409 59.36 -6.65 -42.67
C GLY A 409 60.48 -5.63 -42.49
N LEU A 410 60.43 -4.86 -41.40
CA LEU A 410 61.59 -4.59 -40.53
C LEU A 410 61.13 -3.96 -39.20
N THR A 411 61.34 -4.71 -38.12
CA THR A 411 61.42 -4.26 -36.73
C THR A 411 62.60 -3.32 -36.50
N ARG A 412 62.39 -2.24 -35.74
CA ARG A 412 63.17 -1.95 -34.54
C ARG A 412 62.35 -1.15 -33.55
#